data_AF-A0A2V9Q5H2-F1
#
_entry.id   AF-A0A2V9Q5H2-F1
#
_cell.length_a   1.000
_cell.length_b   1.000
_cell.length_c   1.000
_cell.angle_alpha   90.00
_cell.angle_beta   90.00
_cell.angle_gamma   90.00
#
_symmetry.space_group_name_H-M   'P 1'
#
loop_
_entity.id
_entity.type
_entity.pdbx_description
1 polymer ?
#
loop_
_entity_poly.entity_id
_entity_poly.type
_entity_poly.pdbx_seq_one_letter_code
_entity_poly.pdbx_strand_id
1 'polypeptide(L)'
;MDFQAKIRSIPASPGVYLYKNAEGEVIYVGKAKSLRHRVSSYFHEGRVADAKTGTLLREAVDVDYIVVANNKEALALENHLIKQRQPRFNILLRD
;
A
#
# COMPACT_ATOMS: atom_id res chain seq x y z
N MET A 1 9.00 -15.70 -0.67
CA MET A 1 8.26 -15.40 -1.92
C MET A 1 8.82 -14.09 -2.45
N ASP A 2 9.18 -14.02 -3.72
CA ASP A 2 9.67 -12.77 -4.34
C ASP A 2 8.60 -11.66 -4.24
N PHE A 3 9.01 -10.41 -4.00
CA PHE A 3 8.10 -9.26 -3.82
C PHE A 3 7.20 -9.08 -5.05
N GLN A 4 7.75 -9.27 -6.25
CA GLN A 4 6.99 -9.23 -7.50
C GLN A 4 5.97 -10.36 -7.61
N ALA A 5 6.34 -11.57 -7.16
CA ALA A 5 5.41 -12.71 -7.11
C ALA A 5 4.26 -12.45 -6.12
N LYS A 6 4.56 -11.85 -4.96
CA LYS A 6 3.54 -11.46 -3.97
C LYS A 6 2.54 -10.47 -4.56
N ILE A 7 3.02 -9.42 -5.24
CA ILE A 7 2.16 -8.43 -5.90
C ILE A 7 1.19 -9.09 -6.90
N ARG A 8 1.67 -10.05 -7.69
CA ARG A 8 0.83 -10.78 -8.67
C ARG A 8 -0.25 -11.64 -8.02
N SER A 9 0.00 -12.12 -6.79
CA SER A 9 -0.95 -12.95 -6.03
C SER A 9 -2.09 -12.14 -5.38
N ILE A 10 -1.95 -10.82 -5.28
CA ILE A 10 -2.93 -9.95 -4.61
C ILE A 10 -4.31 -10.08 -5.29
N PRO A 11 -5.41 -10.22 -4.52
CA PRO A 11 -6.75 -10.38 -5.06
C PRO A 11 -7.32 -9.08 -5.66
N ALA A 12 -8.25 -9.22 -6.60
CA ALA A 12 -9.03 -8.10 -7.14
C ALA A 12 -10.24 -7.78 -6.26
N SER A 13 -10.01 -7.57 -4.96
CA SER A 13 -11.05 -7.32 -3.95
C SER A 13 -10.83 -5.98 -3.25
N PRO A 14 -11.86 -5.39 -2.62
CA PRO A 14 -11.70 -4.23 -1.75
C PRO A 14 -10.83 -4.56 -0.55
N GLY A 15 -10.04 -3.60 -0.09
CA GLY A 15 -9.16 -3.81 1.05
C GLY A 15 -8.20 -2.68 1.34
N VAL A 16 -7.31 -2.93 2.29
CA VAL A 16 -6.21 -2.05 2.68
C VAL A 16 -4.89 -2.76 2.38
N TYR A 17 -3.91 -2.05 1.82
CA TYR A 17 -2.54 -2.54 1.61
C TYR A 17 -1.57 -1.77 2.50
N LEU A 18 -0.49 -2.44 2.91
CA LEU A 18 0.53 -1.93 3.81
C LEU A 18 1.90 -2.19 3.21
N TYR A 19 2.61 -1.15 2.80
CA TYR A 19 4.01 -1.30 2.38
C TYR A 19 4.93 -1.32 3.59
N LYS A 20 5.96 -2.16 3.52
CA LYS A 20 6.95 -2.32 4.57
C LYS A 20 8.38 -2.13 4.08
N ASN A 21 9.22 -1.57 4.93
CA ASN A 21 10.67 -1.48 4.69
C ASN A 21 11.38 -2.81 4.99
N ALA A 22 12.69 -2.85 4.78
CA ALA A 22 13.53 -4.03 5.03
C ALA A 22 13.59 -4.46 6.50
N GLU A 23 13.25 -3.56 7.43
CA GLU A 23 13.17 -3.83 8.87
C GLU A 23 11.78 -4.40 9.26
N GLY A 24 10.86 -4.51 8.30
CA GLY A 24 9.50 -5.02 8.52
C GLY A 24 8.52 -3.98 9.06
N GLU A 25 8.93 -2.71 9.15
CA GLU A 25 8.08 -1.62 9.62
C GLU A 25 7.10 -1.17 8.54
N VAL A 26 5.86 -0.86 8.94
CA VAL A 26 4.85 -0.32 8.02
C VAL A 26 5.16 1.14 7.74
N ILE A 27 5.54 1.44 6.50
CA ILE A 27 5.95 2.78 6.08
C ILE A 27 4.83 3.53 5.34
N TYR A 28 3.85 2.80 4.78
CA TYR A 28 2.65 3.36 4.14
C TYR A 28 1.46 2.41 4.24
N VAL A 29 0.27 2.98 4.39
CA VAL A 29 -1.03 2.31 4.38
C VAL A 29 -1.94 3.01 3.40
N GLY A 30 -2.65 2.25 2.56
CA GLY A 30 -3.66 2.82 1.68
C GLY A 30 -4.81 1.87 1.42
N LYS A 31 -5.98 2.40 1.07
CA LYS A 31 -7.15 1.60 0.67
C LYS A 31 -7.31 1.46 -0.84
N ALA A 32 -8.02 0.42 -1.26
CA ALA A 32 -8.35 0.16 -2.65
C ALA A 32 -9.74 -0.45 -2.81
N LYS A 33 -10.43 -0.10 -3.91
CA LYS A 33 -11.61 -0.87 -4.39
C LYS A 33 -11.20 -2.21 -5.01
N SER A 34 -9.99 -2.27 -5.57
CA SER A 34 -9.34 -3.48 -6.07
C SER A 34 -7.87 -3.41 -5.67
N LEU A 35 -7.48 -4.24 -4.70
CA LEU A 35 -6.12 -4.31 -4.19
C LEU A 35 -5.12 -4.59 -5.32
N ARG A 36 -5.40 -5.58 -6.18
CA ARG A 36 -4.57 -5.90 -7.34
C ARG A 36 -4.32 -4.68 -8.22
N HIS A 37 -5.39 -4.02 -8.67
CA HIS A 37 -5.25 -2.88 -9.58
C HIS A 37 -4.47 -1.74 -8.92
N ARG A 38 -4.76 -1.45 -7.64
CA ARG A 38 -4.09 -0.36 -6.93
C ARG A 38 -2.61 -0.64 -6.70
N VAL A 39 -2.26 -1.81 -6.19
CA VAL A 39 -0.86 -2.16 -5.92
C VAL A 39 -0.06 -2.25 -7.23
N SER A 40 -0.59 -2.91 -8.26
CA SER A 40 0.09 -2.99 -9.56
C SER A 40 0.27 -1.62 -10.24
N SER A 41 -0.62 -0.65 -10.00
CA SER A 41 -0.49 0.69 -10.59
C SER A 41 0.76 1.46 -10.17
N TYR A 42 1.35 1.12 -9.02
CA TYR A 42 2.60 1.72 -8.57
C TYR A 42 3.81 1.29 -9.39
N PHE A 43 3.74 0.13 -10.06
CA PHE A 43 4.83 -0.48 -10.83
C PHE A 43 4.70 -0.26 -12.34
N HIS A 44 3.72 0.52 -12.79
CA HIS A 44 3.65 0.97 -14.19
C HIS A 44 4.61 2.15 -14.40
N GLU A 45 5.31 2.16 -15.54
CA GLU A 45 6.52 2.96 -15.84
C GLU A 45 6.39 4.50 -15.70
N GLY A 46 5.19 5.04 -15.46
CA GLY A 46 4.98 6.48 -15.24
C GLY A 46 4.91 6.94 -13.78
N ARG A 47 4.62 6.06 -12.80
CA ARG A 47 4.41 6.47 -11.39
C ARG A 47 5.68 6.57 -10.57
N VAL A 48 6.73 5.87 -10.97
CA VAL A 48 8.06 5.95 -10.34
C VAL A 48 8.70 7.32 -10.58
N ALA A 49 8.31 8.02 -11.66
CA ALA A 49 8.77 9.37 -11.98
C ALA A 49 8.23 10.46 -11.04
N ASP A 50 7.15 10.18 -10.30
CA ASP A 50 6.72 11.06 -9.20
C ASP A 50 7.71 10.92 -8.02
N ALA A 51 8.42 12.01 -7.71
CA ALA A 51 9.54 11.98 -6.74
C ALA A 51 9.14 11.41 -5.37
N LYS A 52 7.90 11.68 -4.93
CA LYS A 52 7.38 11.23 -3.64
C LYS A 52 7.00 9.75 -3.67
N THR A 53 6.25 9.31 -4.68
CA THR A 53 5.87 7.89 -4.87
C THR A 53 7.09 7.01 -5.13
N GLY A 54 8.05 7.50 -5.92
CA GLY A 54 9.32 6.79 -6.18
C GLY A 54 10.13 6.57 -4.91
N THR A 55 10.10 7.50 -3.94
CA THR A 55 10.81 7.33 -2.67
C THR A 55 10.19 6.22 -1.82
N LEU A 56 8.86 6.17 -1.72
CA LEU A 56 8.16 5.08 -1.05
C LEU A 56 8.53 3.72 -1.67
N LEU A 57 8.49 3.62 -3.01
CA LEU A 57 8.75 2.36 -3.71
C LEU A 57 10.20 1.88 -3.63
N ARG A 58 11.17 2.80 -3.48
CA ARG A 58 12.57 2.42 -3.25
C ARG A 58 12.79 1.82 -1.87
N GLU A 59 12.01 2.22 -0.88
CA GLU A 59 12.14 1.72 0.49
C GLU A 59 11.25 0.52 0.77
N ALA A 60 10.12 0.40 0.06
CA ALA A 60 9.20 -0.71 0.18
C ALA A 60 9.80 -1.99 -0.41
N VAL A 61 10.07 -2.98 0.45
CA VAL A 61 10.54 -4.31 0.03
C VAL A 61 9.47 -5.40 0.19
N ASP A 62 8.37 -5.09 0.89
CA ASP A 62 7.24 -5.98 1.07
C ASP A 62 5.90 -5.23 1.07
N VAL A 63 4.82 -5.94 0.77
CA VAL A 63 3.44 -5.45 0.79
C VAL A 63 2.52 -6.47 1.41
N ASP A 64 1.82 -6.10 2.48
CA ASP A 64 0.71 -6.87 3.04
C ASP A 64 -0.64 -6.30 2.61
N TYR A 65 -1.70 -7.08 2.78
CA TYR A 65 -3.06 -6.64 2.52
C TYR A 65 -4.08 -7.29 3.44
N ILE A 66 -5.20 -6.59 3.64
CA ILE A 66 -6.38 -7.08 4.34
C ILE A 66 -7.57 -6.88 3.42
N VAL A 67 -8.24 -7.98 3.05
CA VAL A 67 -9.48 -7.95 2.26
C VAL A 67 -10.66 -7.62 3.17
N VAL A 68 -11.57 -6.80 2.68
CA VAL A 68 -12.79 -6.40 3.40
C VAL A 68 -14.00 -6.50 2.47
N ALA A 69 -15.22 -6.43 3.03
CA ALA A 69 -16.44 -6.65 2.26
C ALA A 69 -16.75 -5.48 1.31
N ASN A 70 -16.39 -4.25 1.69
CA ASN A 70 -16.77 -3.05 0.95
C ASN A 70 -15.82 -1.86 1.17
N ASN A 71 -16.00 -0.80 0.37
CA ASN A 71 -15.16 0.41 0.42
C ASN A 71 -15.29 1.19 1.74
N LYS A 72 -16.43 1.10 2.45
CA LYS A 72 -16.65 1.80 3.72
C LYS A 72 -15.81 1.17 4.83
N GLU A 73 -15.76 -0.16 4.88
CA GLU A 73 -14.85 -0.90 5.77
C GLU A 73 -13.39 -0.62 5.43
N ALA A 74 -13.03 -0.59 4.15
CA ALA A 74 -11.66 -0.27 3.74
C ALA A 74 -11.22 1.11 4.24
N LEU A 75 -12.10 2.12 4.17
CA LEU A 75 -11.85 3.46 4.70
C LEU A 75 -11.74 3.48 6.23
N ALA A 76 -12.61 2.76 6.94
CA ALA A 76 -12.54 2.69 8.40
C ALA A 76 -11.23 2.02 8.86
N LEU A 77 -10.87 0.90 8.23
CA LEU A 77 -9.66 0.14 8.55
C LEU A 77 -8.39 0.90 8.20
N GLU A 78 -8.33 1.56 7.04
CA GLU A 78 -7.21 2.43 6.66
C GLU A 78 -6.98 3.51 7.72
N ASN A 79 -8.04 4.24 8.09
CA ASN A 79 -7.95 5.29 9.10
C ASN A 79 -7.49 4.75 10.45
N HIS A 80 -7.98 3.57 10.86
CA HIS A 80 -7.56 2.92 12.10
C HIS A 80 -6.06 2.57 12.06
N LEU A 81 -5.59 1.95 10.98
CA LEU A 81 -4.20 1.53 10.82
C LEU A 81 -3.24 2.73 10.71
N ILE A 82 -3.62 3.79 9.99
CA ILE A 82 -2.82 5.03 9.92
C ILE A 82 -2.69 5.65 11.32
N LYS A 83 -3.76 5.71 12.10
CA LYS A 83 -3.71 6.24 13.48
C LYS A 83 -2.85 5.36 14.40
N GLN A 84 -2.97 4.05 14.28
CA GLN A 84 -2.25 3.10 15.14
C GLN A 84 -0.75 3.04 14.83
N ARG A 85 -0.38 3.07 13.55
CA ARG A 85 1.00 2.85 13.08
C ARG A 85 1.75 4.14 12.78
N GLN A 86 1.05 5.25 12.58
CA GLN A 86 1.58 6.53 12.12
C GLN A 86 2.65 6.41 11.01
N PRO A 87 2.36 5.71 9.89
CA PRO A 87 3.37 5.42 8.89
C PRO A 87 3.93 6.71 8.29
N ARG A 88 5.26 6.81 8.21
CA ARG A 88 5.96 8.02 7.77
C ARG A 88 5.44 8.57 6.43
N PHE A 89 5.23 7.72 5.43
CA PHE A 89 4.77 8.19 4.13
C PHE A 89 3.29 8.58 4.10
N ASN A 90 2.45 8.12 5.04
CA ASN A 90 1.08 8.66 5.15
C ASN A 90 1.04 10.11 5.64
N ILE A 91 2.09 10.55 6.35
CA ILE A 91 2.24 11.93 6.80
C ILE A 91 2.85 12.78 5.67
N LEU A 92 3.93 12.29 5.04
CA LEU A 92 4.65 13.01 3.97
C LEU A 92 3.87 13.15 2.65
N LEU A 93 2.98 12.20 2.35
CA LEU A 93 2.16 12.19 1.14
C LEU A 93 0.78 12.83 1.35
N ARG A 94 0.52 13.36 2.55
CA ARG A 94 -0.68 14.12 2.85
C ARG A 94 -0.46 15.54 2.33
N ASP A 95 -1.34 16.01 1.44
CA ASP A 95 -1.46 17.44 1.15
C ASP A 95 -2.01 18.18 2.37
#